data_AF-F4QTF6-F1
#
_entry.id   AF-F4QTF6-F1
#
_cell.length_a   1.000
_cell.length_b   1.000
_cell.length_c   1.000
_cell.angle_alpha   90.00
_cell.angle_beta   90.00
_cell.angle_gamma   90.00
#
_symmetry.space_group_name_H-M   'P 1'
#
loop_
_entity.id
_entity.type
_entity.pdbx_description
1 polymer ?
#
loop_
_entity_poly.entity_id
_entity_poly.type
_entity_poly.pdbx_seq_one_letter_code
_entity_poly.pdbx_strand_id
1 'polypeptide(L)'
;MNAIALPAADEINETIGRASDSLNQMSGECLALYADGLAATMAASDETSRRIDDIRKSSTEACLASVGRFTALSRDTLMCRTLADALTLQQRSLENLTDSVADASRIYCGLFEAWSHAVDPIVARAALGPQRLFRAFAD
;
A
#
# COMPACT_ATOMS: atom_id res chain seq x y z
N MET A 1 15.22 32.47 -57.03
CA MET A 1 14.07 31.56 -56.83
C MET A 1 14.62 30.18 -56.48
N ASN A 2 14.63 29.81 -55.19
CA ASN A 2 14.99 28.45 -54.80
C ASN A 2 13.77 27.56 -55.04
N ALA A 3 13.89 26.62 -55.97
CA ALA A 3 12.88 25.59 -56.16
C ALA A 3 12.90 24.65 -54.95
N ILE A 4 11.78 24.58 -54.23
CA ILE A 4 11.57 23.57 -53.20
C ILE A 4 11.38 22.25 -53.94
N ALA A 5 12.37 21.36 -53.87
CA ALA A 5 12.24 20.01 -54.38
C ALA A 5 11.20 19.27 -53.52
N LEU A 6 10.09 18.84 -54.15
CA LEU A 6 9.12 17.96 -53.51
C LEU A 6 9.77 16.58 -53.34
N PRO A 7 9.71 15.97 -52.14
CA PRO A 7 10.25 14.62 -51.93
C PRO A 7 9.56 13.62 -52.87
N ALA A 8 10.34 12.66 -53.37
CA ALA A 8 9.83 11.63 -54.28
C ALA A 8 8.80 10.76 -53.55
N ALA A 9 7.81 10.22 -54.28
CA ALA A 9 6.74 9.40 -53.70
C ALA A 9 7.25 8.21 -52.87
N ASP A 10 8.42 7.65 -53.22
CA ASP A 10 9.06 6.56 -52.48
C ASP A 10 9.58 7.01 -51.11
N GLU A 11 10.12 8.22 -51.02
CA GLU A 11 10.64 8.81 -49.78
C GLU A 11 9.48 9.13 -48.80
N ILE A 12 8.34 9.54 -49.35
CA ILE A 12 7.09 9.70 -48.60
C ILE A 12 6.58 8.35 -48.08
N ASN A 13 6.53 7.32 -48.94
CA ASN A 13 6.09 5.98 -48.55
C ASN A 13 6.99 5.34 -47.49
N GLU A 14 8.31 5.51 -47.60
CA GLU A 14 9.27 5.02 -46.60
C GLU A 14 9.09 5.73 -45.26
N THR A 15 8.88 7.04 -45.28
CA THR A 15 8.61 7.84 -44.06
C THR A 15 7.31 7.42 -43.39
N ILE A 16 6.25 7.18 -44.17
CA ILE A 16 4.96 6.67 -43.66
C ILE A 16 5.12 5.27 -43.07
N GLY A 17 5.89 4.39 -43.73
CA GLY A 17 6.18 3.05 -43.22
C GLY A 17 6.87 3.09 -41.86
N ARG A 18 7.96 3.86 -41.74
CA ARG A 18 8.67 4.06 -40.46
C ARG A 18 7.77 4.66 -39.38
N ALA A 19 6.99 5.68 -39.71
CA ALA A 19 6.04 6.27 -38.76
C ALA A 19 4.98 5.26 -38.29
N SER A 20 4.50 4.40 -39.19
CA SER A 20 3.54 3.34 -38.84
C SER A 20 4.15 2.30 -37.92
N ASP A 21 5.40 1.89 -38.16
CA ASP A 21 6.11 0.93 -37.31
C ASP A 21 6.35 1.49 -35.90
N SER A 22 6.81 2.74 -35.79
CA SER A 22 6.97 3.41 -34.50
C SER A 22 5.63 3.56 -33.75
N LEU A 23 4.53 3.88 -34.46
CA LEU A 23 3.20 3.95 -33.83
C LEU A 23 2.72 2.58 -33.32
N ASN A 24 2.98 1.51 -34.07
CA ASN A 24 2.65 0.15 -33.66
C ASN A 24 3.45 -0.25 -32.41
N GLN A 25 4.74 0.07 -32.38
CA GLN A 25 5.61 -0.18 -31.23
C GLN A 25 5.17 0.61 -29.99
N MET A 26 4.88 1.90 -30.15
CA MET A 26 4.34 2.73 -29.07
C MET A 26 3.01 2.21 -28.53
N SER A 27 2.12 1.77 -29.42
CA SER A 27 0.83 1.19 -29.03
C SER A 27 1.02 -0.09 -28.21
N GLY A 28 1.92 -0.98 -28.66
CA GLY A 28 2.29 -2.19 -27.92
C GLY A 28 2.87 -1.88 -26.53
N GLU A 29 3.75 -0.89 -26.45
CA GLU A 29 4.37 -0.50 -25.18
C GLU A 29 3.37 0.16 -24.22
N CYS A 30 2.44 0.98 -24.73
CA CYS A 30 1.33 1.53 -23.96
C CYS A 30 0.46 0.43 -23.34
N LEU A 31 0.11 -0.60 -24.14
CA LEU A 31 -0.66 -1.74 -23.64
C LEU A 31 0.10 -2.54 -22.58
N ALA A 32 1.41 -2.73 -22.78
CA ALA A 32 2.28 -3.41 -21.81
C ALA A 32 2.36 -2.64 -20.49
N LEU A 33 2.53 -1.31 -20.54
CA LEU A 33 2.52 -0.44 -19.36
C LEU A 33 1.18 -0.48 -18.61
N TYR A 34 0.07 -0.51 -19.36
CA TYR A 34 -1.25 -0.64 -18.76
C TYR A 34 -1.42 -2.00 -18.06
N ALA A 35 -0.99 -3.10 -18.69
CA ALA A 35 -1.03 -4.43 -18.10
C ALA A 35 -0.16 -4.53 -16.84
N ASP A 36 1.05 -3.96 -16.87
CA ASP A 36 1.95 -3.89 -15.70
C ASP A 36 1.32 -3.08 -14.55
N GLY A 37 0.65 -1.98 -14.86
CA GLY A 37 -0.06 -1.15 -13.88
C GLY A 37 -1.22 -1.91 -13.22
N LEU A 38 -1.99 -2.68 -14.00
CA LEU A 38 -3.05 -3.53 -13.47
C LEU A 38 -2.48 -4.63 -12.55
N ALA A 39 -1.41 -5.31 -12.97
CA ALA A 39 -0.75 -6.33 -12.15
C ALA A 39 -0.23 -5.75 -10.83
N ALA A 40 0.38 -4.56 -10.87
CA ALA A 40 0.84 -3.85 -9.68
C ALA A 40 -0.31 -3.48 -8.73
N THR A 41 -1.44 -3.03 -9.29
CA THR A 41 -2.64 -2.70 -8.52
C THR A 41 -3.22 -3.94 -7.84
N MET A 42 -3.27 -5.08 -8.54
CA MET A 42 -3.71 -6.35 -7.95
C MET A 42 -2.79 -6.79 -6.81
N ALA A 43 -1.48 -6.78 -7.02
CA ALA A 43 -0.51 -7.15 -5.99
C ALA A 43 -0.59 -6.23 -4.76
N ALA A 44 -0.73 -4.93 -4.98
CA ALA A 44 -0.93 -3.94 -3.92
C ALA A 44 -2.23 -4.18 -3.14
N SER A 45 -3.31 -4.54 -3.84
CA SER A 45 -4.61 -4.85 -3.23
C SER A 45 -4.50 -6.10 -2.35
N ASP A 46 -3.89 -7.18 -2.86
CA ASP A 46 -3.69 -8.43 -2.10
C ASP A 46 -2.84 -8.21 -0.84
N GLU A 47 -1.78 -7.42 -0.95
CA GLU A 47 -0.94 -7.05 0.20
C GLU A 47 -1.73 -6.21 1.23
N THR A 48 -2.48 -5.22 0.76
CA THR A 48 -3.32 -4.37 1.62
C THR A 48 -4.37 -5.21 2.34
N SER A 49 -5.03 -6.14 1.65
CA SER A 49 -6.00 -7.07 2.23
C SER A 49 -5.38 -7.94 3.31
N ARG A 50 -4.19 -8.52 3.07
CA ARG A 50 -3.47 -9.32 4.06
C ARG A 50 -3.15 -8.51 5.33
N ARG A 51 -2.66 -7.28 5.16
CA ARG A 51 -2.37 -6.38 6.30
C ARG A 51 -3.63 -6.02 7.09
N ILE A 52 -4.75 -5.74 6.40
CA ILE A 52 -6.04 -5.48 7.06
C ILE A 52 -6.51 -6.68 7.87
N ASP A 53 -6.35 -7.90 7.35
CA ASP A 53 -6.70 -9.13 8.08
C ASP A 53 -5.85 -9.33 9.34
N ASP A 54 -4.54 -9.05 9.26
CA ASP A 54 -3.64 -9.09 10.41
C ASP A 54 -4.03 -8.04 11.48
N ILE A 55 -4.38 -6.83 11.05
CA ILE A 55 -4.88 -5.77 11.94
C ILE A 55 -6.20 -6.20 12.60
N ARG A 56 -7.12 -6.81 11.85
CA ARG A 56 -8.39 -7.33 12.39
C ARG A 56 -8.15 -8.38 13.46
N LYS A 57 -7.21 -9.30 13.22
CA LYS A 57 -6.80 -10.31 14.20
C LYS A 57 -6.22 -9.67 15.46
N SER A 58 -5.25 -8.78 15.30
CA SER A 58 -4.63 -8.03 16.41
C SER A 58 -5.65 -7.25 17.23
N SER A 59 -6.62 -6.60 16.56
CA SER A 59 -7.71 -5.87 17.22
C SER A 59 -8.63 -6.79 18.02
N THR A 60 -8.92 -7.98 17.49
CA THR A 60 -9.73 -8.99 18.19
C THR A 60 -9.01 -9.51 19.44
N GLU A 61 -7.72 -9.83 19.31
CA GLU A 61 -6.88 -10.28 20.42
C GLU A 61 -6.76 -9.20 21.52
N ALA A 62 -6.51 -7.95 21.14
CA ALA A 62 -6.45 -6.82 22.07
C ALA A 62 -7.79 -6.60 22.80
N CYS A 63 -8.92 -6.74 22.10
CA CYS A 63 -10.25 -6.63 22.69
C CYS A 63 -10.49 -7.74 23.72
N LEU A 64 -10.19 -9.00 23.37
CA LEU A 64 -10.31 -10.13 24.28
C LEU A 64 -9.39 -10.00 25.50
N ALA A 65 -8.16 -9.54 25.30
CA ALA A 65 -7.21 -9.26 26.38
C ALA A 65 -7.75 -8.16 27.32
N SER A 66 -8.30 -7.08 26.77
CA SER A 66 -8.92 -6.00 27.54
C SER A 66 -10.11 -6.49 28.39
N VAL A 67 -11.00 -7.29 27.81
CA VAL A 67 -12.12 -7.91 28.54
C VAL A 67 -11.62 -8.81 29.67
N GLY A 68 -10.58 -9.61 29.41
CA GLY A 68 -9.94 -10.46 30.42
C GLY A 68 -9.35 -9.65 31.57
N ARG A 69 -8.58 -8.60 31.26
CA ARG A 69 -8.00 -7.65 32.23
C ARG A 69 -9.09 -6.98 33.07
N PHE A 70 -10.16 -6.49 32.44
CA PHE A 70 -11.27 -5.85 33.14
C PHE A 70 -12.01 -6.80 34.08
N THR A 71 -12.25 -8.04 33.63
CA THR A 71 -12.92 -9.08 34.45
C THR A 71 -12.08 -9.45 35.67
N ALA A 72 -10.76 -9.59 35.49
CA ALA A 72 -9.83 -9.85 36.58
C ALA A 72 -9.81 -8.68 37.59
N LEU A 73 -9.66 -7.44 37.10
CA LEU A 73 -9.62 -6.25 37.95
C LEU A 73 -10.94 -6.06 38.73
N SER A 74 -12.08 -6.33 38.08
CA SER A 74 -13.40 -6.28 38.73
C SER A 74 -13.50 -7.28 39.88
N ARG A 75 -12.99 -8.51 39.67
CA ARG A 75 -12.93 -9.53 40.72
C ARG A 75 -12.03 -9.12 41.88
N ASP A 76 -10.84 -8.61 41.57
CA ASP A 76 -9.87 -8.17 42.58
C ASP A 76 -10.41 -6.98 43.40
N THR A 77 -11.15 -6.07 42.76
CA THR A 77 -11.82 -4.95 43.42
C THR A 77 -12.81 -5.43 44.49
N LEU A 78 -13.59 -6.48 44.20
CA LEU A 78 -14.55 -7.06 45.15
C LEU A 78 -13.87 -7.77 46.33
N MET A 79 -12.60 -8.13 46.20
CA MET A 79 -11.81 -8.81 47.23
C MET A 79 -10.92 -7.85 48.05
N CYS A 80 -10.84 -6.58 47.66
CA CYS A 80 -10.05 -5.56 48.33
C CYS A 80 -10.60 -5.27 49.73
N ARG A 81 -9.80 -5.51 50.78
CA ARG A 81 -10.22 -5.29 52.17
C ARG A 81 -9.35 -4.30 52.94
N THR A 82 -8.17 -4.01 52.41
CA THR A 82 -7.18 -3.16 53.06
C THR A 82 -6.65 -2.09 52.12
N LEU A 83 -5.98 -1.08 52.69
CA LEU A 83 -5.27 -0.07 51.90
C LEU A 83 -4.11 -0.69 51.09
N ALA A 84 -3.46 -1.74 51.61
CA ALA A 84 -2.40 -2.45 50.88
C ALA A 84 -2.95 -3.17 49.64
N ASP A 85 -4.14 -3.77 49.74
CA ASP A 85 -4.83 -4.37 48.60
C ASP A 85 -5.17 -3.30 47.55
N ALA A 86 -5.65 -2.13 47.99
CA ALA A 86 -5.98 -1.01 47.11
C ALA A 86 -4.76 -0.49 46.34
N LEU A 87 -3.59 -0.38 46.99
CA LEU A 87 -2.34 0.01 46.33
C LEU A 87 -1.88 -1.03 45.30
N THR A 88 -2.01 -2.31 45.63
CA THR A 88 -1.68 -3.41 44.70
C THR A 88 -2.63 -3.43 43.49
N LEU A 89 -3.92 -3.21 43.73
CA LEU A 89 -4.93 -3.08 42.68
C LEU A 89 -4.65 -1.89 41.76
N GLN A 90 -4.26 -0.74 42.33
CA GLN A 90 -3.89 0.44 41.57
C GLN A 90 -2.65 0.19 40.69
N GLN A 91 -1.63 -0.49 41.22
CA GLN A 91 -0.44 -0.85 40.45
C GLN A 91 -0.78 -1.77 39.27
N ARG A 92 -1.58 -2.82 39.50
CA ARG A 92 -2.05 -3.73 38.44
C ARG A 92 -2.93 -3.02 37.41
N SER A 93 -3.74 -2.06 37.83
CA SER A 93 -4.56 -1.24 36.93
C SER A 93 -3.68 -0.40 35.99
N LEU A 94 -2.60 0.18 36.51
CA LEU A 94 -1.64 0.93 35.69
C LEU A 94 -0.90 0.03 34.69
N GLU A 95 -0.46 -1.16 35.10
CA GLU A 95 0.16 -2.15 34.21
C GLU A 95 -0.80 -2.54 33.07
N ASN A 96 -2.06 -2.86 33.42
CA ASN A 96 -3.10 -3.18 32.44
C ASN A 96 -3.39 -2.02 31.47
N LEU A 97 -3.34 -0.78 31.96
CA LEU A 97 -3.50 0.42 31.12
C LEU A 97 -2.32 0.57 30.15
N THR A 98 -1.09 0.39 30.64
CA THR A 98 0.12 0.41 29.80
C THR A 98 0.04 -0.63 28.69
N ASP A 99 -0.35 -1.86 29.01
CA ASP A 99 -0.53 -2.91 28.00
C ASP A 99 -1.62 -2.55 26.98
N SER A 100 -2.74 -1.96 27.44
CA SER A 100 -3.83 -1.56 26.56
C SER A 100 -3.42 -0.42 25.61
N VAL A 101 -2.58 0.51 26.08
CA VAL A 101 -1.99 1.55 25.22
C VAL A 101 -1.04 0.93 24.21
N ALA A 102 -0.19 -0.03 24.62
CA ALA A 102 0.71 -0.72 23.71
C ALA A 102 -0.05 -1.50 22.62
N ASP A 103 -1.15 -2.16 22.98
CA ASP A 103 -2.03 -2.85 22.03
C ASP A 103 -2.67 -1.85 21.05
N ALA A 104 -3.20 -0.73 21.54
CA ALA A 104 -3.78 0.33 20.70
C ALA A 104 -2.73 0.93 19.75
N SER A 105 -1.53 1.24 20.24
CA SER A 105 -0.43 1.73 19.42
C SER A 105 -0.06 0.75 18.31
N ARG A 106 0.02 -0.55 18.60
CA ARG A 106 0.30 -1.58 17.59
C ARG A 106 -0.75 -1.58 16.48
N ILE A 107 -2.03 -1.49 16.84
CA ILE A 107 -3.14 -1.44 15.88
C ILE A 107 -3.04 -0.18 15.02
N TYR A 108 -2.88 1.01 15.61
CA TYR A 108 -2.82 2.27 14.87
C TYR A 108 -1.58 2.36 13.98
N CYS A 109 -0.42 1.95 14.46
CA CYS A 109 0.80 1.89 13.65
C CYS A 109 0.63 0.94 12.46
N GLY A 110 0.02 -0.24 12.68
CA GLY A 110 -0.27 -1.18 11.60
C GLY A 110 -1.22 -0.60 10.55
N LEU A 111 -2.29 0.09 10.97
CA LEU A 111 -3.21 0.79 10.06
C LEU A 111 -2.48 1.86 9.25
N PHE A 112 -1.67 2.68 9.91
CA PHE A 112 -0.90 3.73 9.24
C PHE A 112 0.05 3.13 8.20
N GLU A 113 0.80 2.09 8.55
CA GLU A 113 1.75 1.43 7.66
C GLU A 113 1.04 0.77 6.45
N ALA A 114 -0.09 0.10 6.70
CA ALA A 114 -0.88 -0.49 5.63
C ALA A 114 -1.39 0.57 4.64
N TRP A 115 -1.82 1.72 5.14
CA TRP A 115 -2.32 2.81 4.31
C TRP A 115 -1.21 3.57 3.59
N SER A 116 -0.09 3.86 4.28
CA SER A 116 1.01 4.66 3.73
C SER A 116 1.72 3.97 2.57
N HIS A 117 1.73 2.63 2.55
CA HIS A 117 2.42 1.83 1.54
C HIS A 117 1.50 1.17 0.52
N ALA A 118 0.17 1.41 0.61
CA ALA A 118 -0.80 0.77 -0.29
C ALA A 118 -0.56 1.11 -1.78
N VAL A 119 0.02 2.27 -2.08
CA VAL A 119 0.23 2.74 -3.46
C VAL A 119 1.67 2.60 -3.95
N ASP A 120 2.62 2.25 -3.09
CA ASP A 120 4.04 2.17 -3.45
C ASP A 120 4.31 1.25 -4.65
N PRO A 121 3.69 0.05 -4.76
CA PRO A 121 3.90 -0.80 -5.92
C PRO A 121 3.43 -0.15 -7.23
N ILE A 122 2.35 0.64 -7.15
CA ILE A 122 1.77 1.35 -8.29
C ILE A 122 2.68 2.51 -8.69
N VAL A 123 3.12 3.32 -7.72
CA VAL A 123 4.03 4.47 -7.95
C VAL A 123 5.36 4.01 -8.54
N ALA A 124 5.95 2.95 -7.98
CA ALA A 124 7.21 2.39 -8.47
C ALA A 124 7.11 1.93 -9.93
N ARG A 125 5.96 1.37 -10.34
CA ARG A 125 5.72 0.93 -11.72
C ARG A 125 5.39 2.07 -12.67
N ALA A 126 4.57 3.03 -12.23
CA ALA A 126 4.23 4.22 -13.02
C ALA A 126 5.48 5.05 -13.38
N ALA A 127 6.47 5.12 -12.48
CA ALA A 127 7.73 5.83 -12.71
C ALA A 127 8.54 5.30 -13.91
N LEU A 128 8.35 4.03 -14.31
CA LEU A 128 9.04 3.41 -15.45
C LEU A 128 8.40 3.75 -16.81
N GLY A 129 7.15 4.19 -16.80
CA GLY A 129 6.35 4.43 -18.02
C GLY A 129 6.99 5.42 -18.98
N PRO A 130 7.35 6.64 -18.55
CA PRO A 130 7.92 7.65 -19.44
C PRO A 130 9.20 7.17 -20.13
N GLN A 131 10.13 6.54 -19.41
CA GLN A 131 11.39 6.06 -20.00
C GLN A 131 11.19 4.96 -21.03
N ARG A 132 10.23 4.06 -20.79
CA ARG A 132 9.90 2.97 -21.72
C ARG A 132 9.26 3.51 -23.01
N LEU A 133 8.35 4.47 -22.89
CA LEU A 133 7.75 5.15 -24.03
C LEU A 133 8.77 5.96 -24.83
N PHE A 134 9.71 6.66 -24.16
CA PHE A 134 10.77 7.39 -24.86
C PHE A 134 11.72 6.45 -25.63
N ARG A 135 12.01 5.25 -25.12
CA ARG A 135 12.77 4.24 -25.86
C ARG A 135 12.00 3.71 -27.07
N ALA A 136 10.72 3.39 -26.88
CA ALA A 136 9.85 2.97 -27.99
C ALA A 136 9.66 4.03 -29.08
N PHE A 137 9.97 5.30 -28.80
CA PHE A 137 9.97 6.40 -29.78
C PHE A 137 11.33 6.56 -30.50
N ALA A 138 12.42 6.11 -29.88
CA ALA A 138 13.78 6.34 -30.37
C ALA A 138 14.30 5.21 -31.28
N ASP A 139 13.69 4.03 -31.20
CA ASP A 139 13.91 2.87 -32.08
C ASP A 139 12.95 2.91 -33.28
#